data_AF-A0A4U7EHL6-F1
#
_entry.id   AF-A0A4U7EHL6-F1
#
_cell.length_a   1.000
_cell.length_b   1.000
_cell.length_c   1.000
_cell.angle_alpha   90.00
_cell.angle_beta   90.00
_cell.angle_gamma   90.00
#
_symmetry.space_group_name_H-M   'P 1'
#
loop_
_entity.id
_entity.type
_entity.pdbx_description
1 polymer ?
#
loop_
_entity_poly.entity_id
_entity_poly.type
_entity_poly.pdbx_seq_one_letter_code
_entity_poly.pdbx_strand_id
1 'polypeptide(L)'
;MQQPDLTRRQVLSGIAVTGGAGALTGRGTAAIFTDEETFTNNALTASTSSAGVVELDVTVDSLDSADGLNCTISVPDLTNNNPSYIWVQPATCPEPIDEAEQVDVELRIDRDGGDSVVIVAGTLKSVINELREDEGAVLRSVNDDPRCFEPGESVDLVLEVISSATDADFDFELEFYAEQCRYNTGTSTPFPSLGSCGGTTTQTVNAISWIAFCSENNADLDPIPEINATDGDEPTSVDWKTESDVDYVTVKSGQNFTVYNYSDSSSTTDGTVMSGNDGGADYYDTDPPNNVSSTPCNLVEKVDGSPSDIETSVKLDWDEENKEFISES
;
A
#
# COMPACT_ATOMS: atom_id res chain seq x y z
N MET A 1 -7.23 -42.22 -19.77
CA MET A 1 -7.60 -41.40 -18.60
C MET A 1 -7.56 -39.96 -19.09
N GLN A 2 -8.72 -39.32 -19.17
CA GLN A 2 -8.82 -37.90 -19.48
C GLN A 2 -8.32 -37.14 -18.26
N GLN A 3 -7.39 -36.22 -18.48
CA GLN A 3 -6.88 -35.29 -17.48
C GLN A 3 -8.05 -34.39 -17.06
N PRO A 4 -8.23 -34.09 -15.76
CA PRO A 4 -9.29 -33.18 -15.36
C PRO A 4 -8.96 -31.76 -15.83
N ASP A 5 -9.73 -31.25 -16.79
CA ASP A 5 -9.81 -29.83 -17.18
C ASP A 5 -10.56 -29.05 -16.07
N LEU A 6 -9.92 -28.85 -14.92
CA LEU A 6 -10.44 -27.97 -13.88
C LEU A 6 -10.01 -26.53 -14.18
N THR A 7 -10.91 -25.86 -14.92
CA THR A 7 -11.32 -24.44 -14.88
C THR A 7 -10.28 -23.38 -14.48
N ARG A 8 -9.72 -22.70 -15.48
CA ARG A 8 -9.07 -21.38 -15.42
C ARG A 8 -9.97 -20.21 -14.95
N ARG A 9 -11.13 -20.50 -14.37
CA ARG A 9 -12.35 -19.70 -14.57
C ARG A 9 -12.74 -18.77 -13.42
N GLN A 10 -11.95 -18.65 -12.35
CA GLN A 10 -12.34 -17.90 -11.14
C GLN A 10 -11.12 -17.41 -10.36
N VAL A 11 -10.35 -16.47 -10.90
CA VAL A 11 -9.12 -15.99 -10.21
C VAL A 11 -9.22 -14.53 -9.76
N LEU A 12 -10.19 -13.73 -10.20
CA LEU A 12 -10.28 -12.32 -9.78
C LEU A 12 -11.74 -11.92 -9.55
N SER A 13 -12.24 -12.07 -8.32
CA SER A 13 -13.63 -11.76 -7.96
C SER A 13 -13.82 -10.45 -7.18
N GLY A 14 -12.76 -9.63 -7.00
CA GLY A 14 -12.82 -8.48 -6.10
C GLY A 14 -11.87 -7.32 -6.43
N ILE A 15 -11.75 -6.90 -7.69
CA ILE A 15 -10.97 -5.70 -8.00
C ILE A 15 -11.88 -4.48 -7.91
N ALA A 16 -11.60 -3.59 -6.96
CA ALA A 16 -12.23 -2.27 -6.87
C ALA A 16 -11.34 -1.23 -7.54
N VAL A 17 -11.94 -0.32 -8.31
CA VAL A 17 -11.23 0.80 -8.92
C VAL A 17 -11.65 2.08 -8.18
N THR A 18 -10.70 2.71 -7.49
CA THR A 18 -10.93 3.95 -6.74
C THR A 18 -10.24 5.12 -7.43
N GLY A 19 -10.99 6.12 -7.88
CA GLY A 19 -10.43 7.32 -8.50
C GLY A 19 -9.98 8.32 -7.43
N GLY A 20 -8.68 8.54 -7.31
CA GLY A 20 -8.09 9.51 -6.37
C GLY A 20 -8.14 10.95 -6.88
N ALA A 21 -8.89 11.81 -6.20
CA ALA A 21 -8.83 13.25 -6.44
C ALA A 21 -7.69 13.87 -5.61
N GLY A 22 -6.68 14.43 -6.28
CA GLY A 22 -5.56 15.11 -5.63
C GLY A 22 -5.96 16.45 -5.00
N ALA A 23 -6.23 16.45 -3.69
CA ALA A 23 -5.80 17.43 -2.68
C ALA A 23 -6.50 17.16 -1.33
N LEU A 24 -5.73 16.73 -0.31
CA LEU A 24 -6.11 16.66 1.12
C LEU A 24 -7.37 15.82 1.48
N THR A 25 -7.12 14.69 2.16
CA THR A 25 -8.06 13.95 3.03
C THR A 25 -9.41 13.56 2.42
N GLY A 26 -9.49 12.36 1.85
CA GLY A 26 -10.76 11.71 1.58
C GLY A 26 -10.58 10.36 0.89
N ARG A 27 -10.70 9.25 1.64
CA ARG A 27 -10.88 7.92 1.05
C ARG A 27 -12.24 7.89 0.36
N GLY A 28 -12.25 7.81 -0.96
CA GLY A 28 -13.47 7.58 -1.75
C GLY A 28 -13.66 6.09 -1.99
N THR A 29 -14.44 5.42 -1.14
CA THR A 29 -14.78 4.00 -1.34
C THR A 29 -15.81 3.88 -2.47
N ALA A 30 -15.41 3.34 -3.61
CA ALA A 30 -16.33 2.83 -4.62
C ALA A 30 -16.46 1.31 -4.42
N ALA A 31 -17.58 0.87 -3.85
CA ALA A 31 -17.92 -0.55 -3.79
C ALA A 31 -18.55 -0.96 -5.13
N ILE A 32 -17.86 -1.80 -5.91
CA ILE A 32 -18.45 -2.50 -7.06
C ILE A 32 -18.88 -3.89 -6.56
N PHE A 33 -20.18 -4.13 -6.54
CA PHE A 33 -20.74 -5.43 -6.18
C PHE A 33 -20.58 -6.40 -7.35
N THR A 34 -20.06 -7.60 -7.06
CA THR A 34 -19.93 -8.69 -8.03
C THR A 34 -21.18 -9.55 -8.06
N ASP A 35 -22.12 -9.18 -8.92
CA ASP A 35 -22.89 -10.12 -9.72
C ASP A 35 -22.98 -9.59 -11.16
N GLU A 36 -23.35 -10.45 -12.11
CA GLU A 36 -23.31 -10.25 -13.56
C GLU A 36 -24.25 -9.12 -14.03
N GLU A 37 -23.90 -7.86 -13.73
CA GLU A 37 -24.61 -6.66 -14.13
C GLU A 37 -23.61 -5.73 -14.85
N THR A 38 -23.73 -5.64 -16.18
CA THR A 38 -23.01 -4.64 -16.98
C THR A 38 -23.53 -3.25 -16.59
N PHE A 39 -22.81 -2.54 -15.73
CA PHE A 39 -23.16 -1.17 -15.37
C PHE A 39 -22.81 -0.22 -16.51
N THR A 40 -23.74 0.02 -17.43
CA THR A 40 -23.66 1.20 -18.30
C THR A 40 -23.68 2.47 -17.44
N ASN A 41 -22.64 3.31 -17.55
CA ASN A 41 -22.45 4.62 -16.88
C ASN A 41 -21.81 4.62 -15.47
N ASN A 42 -20.75 3.86 -15.23
CA ASN A 42 -19.87 4.14 -14.10
C ASN A 42 -18.87 5.25 -14.49
N ALA A 43 -19.16 6.49 -14.10
CA ALA A 43 -18.27 7.63 -14.27
C ALA A 43 -17.47 7.88 -12.98
N LEU A 44 -16.15 7.77 -13.05
CA LEU A 44 -15.22 8.24 -12.02
C LEU A 44 -14.89 9.72 -12.33
N THR A 45 -15.56 10.63 -11.64
CA THR A 45 -15.26 12.06 -11.74
C THR A 45 -14.10 12.39 -10.79
N ALA A 46 -12.91 12.68 -11.33
CA ALA A 46 -11.81 13.26 -10.57
C ALA A 46 -12.06 14.77 -10.39
N SER A 47 -12.13 15.27 -9.14
CA SER A 47 -12.63 16.63 -8.83
C SER A 47 -11.71 17.50 -7.95
N THR A 48 -11.56 18.79 -8.33
CA THR A 48 -11.31 20.05 -7.57
C THR A 48 -10.20 20.08 -6.48
N SER A 49 -9.15 20.93 -6.47
CA SER A 49 -9.10 22.37 -6.76
C SER A 49 -7.68 23.01 -6.63
N SER A 50 -7.52 24.20 -7.25
CA SER A 50 -6.62 25.34 -6.90
C SER A 50 -5.09 25.21 -6.92
N ALA A 51 -4.53 24.54 -7.92
CA ALA A 51 -3.32 24.96 -8.64
C ALA A 51 -3.18 24.15 -9.92
N GLY A 52 -3.94 24.50 -10.96
CA GLY A 52 -3.74 23.99 -12.32
C GLY A 52 -4.39 22.64 -12.68
N VAL A 53 -5.03 21.92 -11.75
CA VAL A 53 -5.82 20.73 -12.06
C VAL A 53 -7.22 21.16 -12.57
N VAL A 54 -7.63 20.68 -13.75
CA VAL A 54 -8.98 20.90 -14.34
C VAL A 54 -9.69 19.56 -14.32
N GLU A 55 -11.02 19.59 -14.08
CA GLU A 55 -11.91 18.43 -14.10
C GLU A 55 -11.67 17.53 -15.31
N LEU A 56 -11.47 16.23 -15.06
CA LEU A 56 -11.46 15.19 -16.07
C LEU A 56 -12.45 14.11 -15.63
N ASP A 57 -13.48 13.89 -16.45
CA ASP A 57 -14.37 12.74 -16.28
C ASP A 57 -13.70 11.52 -16.91
N VAL A 58 -13.38 10.50 -16.11
CA VAL A 58 -12.86 9.22 -16.61
C VAL A 58 -13.96 8.17 -16.37
N THR A 59 -14.45 7.51 -17.42
CA THR A 59 -15.42 6.41 -17.27
C THR A 59 -14.69 5.08 -17.23
N VAL A 60 -15.23 4.11 -16.47
CA VAL A 60 -14.81 2.70 -16.46
C VAL A 60 -16.04 1.86 -16.79
N ASP A 61 -16.13 1.37 -18.02
CA ASP A 61 -17.39 0.94 -18.63
C ASP A 61 -17.61 -0.59 -18.67
N SER A 62 -16.63 -1.43 -18.33
CA SER A 62 -16.83 -2.88 -18.20
C SER A 62 -15.80 -3.53 -17.26
N LEU A 63 -16.17 -4.70 -16.70
CA LEU A 63 -15.30 -5.67 -16.03
C LEU A 63 -15.80 -7.05 -16.47
N ASP A 64 -15.13 -7.71 -17.42
CA ASP A 64 -15.55 -9.03 -17.91
C ASP A 64 -14.87 -10.17 -17.13
N SER A 65 -15.68 -11.07 -16.57
CA SER A 65 -15.29 -12.09 -15.58
C SER A 65 -14.79 -13.41 -16.17
N ALA A 66 -14.02 -13.36 -17.26
CA ALA A 66 -13.37 -14.55 -17.79
C ALA A 66 -11.91 -14.25 -18.11
N ASP A 67 -11.03 -14.70 -17.22
CA ASP A 67 -9.57 -14.72 -17.38
C ASP A 67 -8.81 -13.42 -17.01
N GLY A 68 -9.44 -12.38 -16.44
CA GLY A 68 -8.73 -11.16 -16.05
C GLY A 68 -9.59 -9.97 -15.60
N LEU A 69 -8.94 -8.83 -15.38
CA LEU A 69 -9.55 -7.49 -15.32
C LEU A 69 -9.50 -6.88 -16.74
N ASN A 70 -10.57 -6.23 -17.17
CA ASN A 70 -10.52 -5.33 -18.33
C ASN A 70 -11.24 -4.04 -17.96
N CYS A 71 -10.55 -2.91 -17.92
CA CYS A 71 -11.09 -1.59 -17.62
C CYS A 71 -10.88 -0.66 -18.81
N THR A 72 -11.96 -0.19 -19.43
CA THR A 72 -11.85 0.89 -20.43
C THR A 72 -11.67 2.23 -19.72
N ILE A 73 -10.60 2.95 -20.02
CA ILE A 73 -10.33 4.33 -19.59
C ILE A 73 -10.55 5.24 -20.79
N SER A 74 -11.40 6.26 -20.66
CA SER A 74 -11.64 7.22 -21.73
C SER A 74 -11.42 8.67 -21.28
N VAL A 75 -10.94 9.51 -22.21
CA VAL A 75 -11.01 10.97 -22.08
C VAL A 75 -12.17 11.45 -22.96
N PRO A 76 -13.33 11.84 -22.40
CA PRO A 76 -14.50 12.22 -23.19
C PRO A 76 -14.21 13.37 -24.16
N ASP A 77 -14.81 13.33 -25.35
CA ASP A 77 -14.79 14.45 -26.31
C ASP A 77 -15.81 15.53 -25.90
N LEU A 78 -15.51 16.21 -24.79
CA LEU A 78 -16.28 17.34 -24.29
C LEU A 78 -15.53 18.64 -24.57
N THR A 79 -16.27 19.73 -24.78
CA THR A 79 -15.74 21.04 -25.18
C THR A 79 -14.69 21.65 -24.23
N ASN A 80 -14.50 21.09 -23.04
CA ASN A 80 -13.56 21.58 -22.02
C ASN A 80 -12.47 20.57 -21.63
N ASN A 81 -12.44 19.37 -22.22
CA ASN A 81 -11.39 18.40 -21.94
C ASN A 81 -10.11 18.79 -22.66
N ASN A 82 -8.99 18.75 -21.94
CA ASN A 82 -7.67 19.02 -22.48
C ASN A 82 -6.87 17.72 -22.53
N PRO A 83 -5.85 17.62 -23.41
CA PRO A 83 -5.00 16.44 -23.44
C PRO A 83 -4.33 16.19 -22.09
N SER A 84 -4.32 14.92 -21.67
CA SER A 84 -3.85 14.53 -20.33
C SER A 84 -3.00 13.28 -20.34
N TYR A 85 -2.03 13.21 -19.44
CA TYR A 85 -1.41 11.96 -19.05
C TYR A 85 -2.31 11.31 -18.00
N ILE A 86 -2.40 9.98 -18.06
CA ILE A 86 -3.12 9.17 -17.08
C ILE A 86 -2.15 8.13 -16.56
N TRP A 87 -2.09 7.99 -15.25
CA TRP A 87 -1.29 6.98 -14.56
C TRP A 87 -2.20 6.07 -13.73
N VAL A 88 -1.71 4.86 -13.44
CA VAL A 88 -2.35 3.89 -12.55
C VAL A 88 -1.34 3.36 -11.52
N GLN A 89 -1.78 3.15 -10.29
CA GLN A 89 -1.01 2.46 -9.25
C GLN A 89 -1.95 1.59 -8.39
N PRO A 90 -1.50 0.43 -7.87
CA PRO A 90 -2.24 -0.30 -6.85
C PRO A 90 -2.25 0.45 -5.51
N ALA A 91 -3.43 0.81 -5.02
CA ALA A 91 -3.61 1.47 -3.72
C ALA A 91 -3.45 0.48 -2.56
N THR A 92 -3.95 -0.75 -2.72
CA THR A 92 -3.85 -1.82 -1.71
C THR A 92 -3.08 -3.02 -2.23
N CYS A 93 -2.72 -3.92 -1.32
CA CYS A 93 -2.09 -5.20 -1.64
C CYS A 93 -3.16 -6.26 -1.94
N PRO A 94 -2.89 -7.22 -2.83
CA PRO A 94 -3.79 -8.33 -3.08
C PRO A 94 -3.92 -9.20 -1.82
N GLU A 95 -5.15 -9.44 -1.41
CA GLU A 95 -5.48 -10.41 -0.37
C GLU A 95 -6.19 -11.62 -0.97
N PRO A 96 -5.76 -12.87 -0.68
CA PRO A 96 -4.66 -13.24 0.24
C PRO A 96 -3.27 -13.15 -0.41
N ILE A 97 -2.34 -12.43 0.24
CA ILE A 97 -1.04 -12.09 -0.36
C ILE A 97 -0.13 -13.29 -0.65
N ASP A 98 -0.18 -14.35 0.17
CA ASP A 98 0.64 -15.56 -0.01
C ASP A 98 0.21 -16.38 -1.23
N GLU A 99 -1.06 -16.25 -1.64
CA GLU A 99 -1.57 -16.94 -2.81
C GLU A 99 -1.31 -16.15 -4.10
N ALA A 100 -1.07 -14.84 -4.01
CA ALA A 100 -0.78 -13.99 -5.15
C ALA A 100 0.55 -14.32 -5.84
N GLU A 101 1.44 -15.05 -5.17
CA GLU A 101 2.67 -15.62 -5.78
C GLU A 101 2.38 -16.80 -6.71
N GLN A 102 1.20 -17.40 -6.62
CA GLN A 102 0.81 -18.61 -7.35
C GLN A 102 0.00 -18.30 -8.62
N VAL A 103 -0.18 -17.01 -8.94
CA VAL A 103 -0.94 -16.54 -10.11
C VAL A 103 0.00 -15.74 -11.00
N ASP A 104 0.20 -16.18 -12.23
CA ASP A 104 0.91 -15.42 -13.26
C ASP A 104 -0.08 -14.50 -13.98
N VAL A 105 0.24 -13.21 -14.03
CA VAL A 105 -0.57 -12.18 -14.68
C VAL A 105 0.27 -11.30 -15.61
N GLU A 106 -0.40 -10.67 -16.56
CA GLU A 106 0.13 -9.65 -17.45
C GLU A 106 -0.76 -8.42 -17.41
N LEU A 107 -0.18 -7.26 -17.03
CA LEU A 107 -0.87 -5.98 -17.13
C LEU A 107 -0.49 -5.34 -18.47
N ARG A 108 -1.49 -5.09 -19.31
CA ARG A 108 -1.31 -4.54 -20.65
C ARG A 108 -2.36 -3.49 -20.99
N ILE A 109 -2.06 -2.77 -22.06
CA ILE A 109 -2.86 -1.68 -22.59
C ILE A 109 -3.25 -2.03 -24.02
N ASP A 110 -4.55 -2.15 -24.26
CA ASP A 110 -5.14 -2.43 -25.56
C ASP A 110 -5.72 -1.15 -26.16
N ARG A 111 -5.28 -0.83 -27.38
CA ARG A 111 -5.74 0.35 -28.11
C ARG A 111 -6.69 -0.02 -29.23
N ASP A 112 -7.61 0.89 -29.52
CA ASP A 112 -8.45 0.84 -30.73
C ASP A 112 -7.58 0.72 -31.98
N GLY A 113 -7.58 -0.48 -32.59
CA GLY A 113 -6.70 -0.82 -33.70
C GLY A 113 -5.99 -2.17 -33.57
N GLY A 114 -6.03 -2.79 -32.37
CA GLY A 114 -5.49 -4.12 -32.10
C GLY A 114 -4.01 -4.14 -31.69
N ASP A 115 -3.43 -2.98 -31.40
CA ASP A 115 -2.09 -2.85 -30.84
C ASP A 115 -2.15 -2.95 -29.31
N SER A 116 -1.55 -4.00 -28.74
CA SER A 116 -1.38 -4.17 -27.31
C SER A 116 0.04 -3.82 -26.88
N VAL A 117 0.17 -3.21 -25.70
CA VAL A 117 1.47 -2.92 -25.07
C VAL A 117 1.45 -3.46 -23.65
N VAL A 118 2.35 -4.40 -23.37
CA VAL A 118 2.57 -4.92 -22.02
C VAL A 118 3.25 -3.85 -21.19
N ILE A 119 2.67 -3.52 -20.04
CA ILE A 119 3.29 -2.65 -19.02
C ILE A 119 4.26 -3.48 -18.20
N VAL A 120 3.75 -4.58 -17.62
CA VAL A 120 4.48 -5.42 -16.68
C VAL A 120 3.86 -6.82 -16.68
N ALA A 121 4.67 -7.85 -16.45
CA ALA A 121 4.23 -9.24 -16.38
C ALA A 121 5.03 -10.02 -15.34
N GLY A 122 4.39 -10.98 -14.67
CA GLY A 122 5.00 -11.76 -13.60
C GLY A 122 3.94 -12.43 -12.73
N THR A 123 4.27 -12.74 -11.47
CA THR A 123 3.23 -13.15 -10.52
C THR A 123 2.38 -11.95 -10.12
N LEU A 124 1.13 -12.16 -9.69
CA LEU A 124 0.25 -11.08 -9.23
C LEU A 124 0.92 -10.25 -8.14
N LYS A 125 1.60 -10.91 -7.18
CA LYS A 125 2.40 -10.22 -6.17
C LYS A 125 3.52 -9.37 -6.77
N SER A 126 4.29 -9.92 -7.71
CA SER A 126 5.42 -9.21 -8.34
C SER A 126 4.95 -8.00 -9.14
N VAL A 127 3.88 -8.16 -9.92
CA VAL A 127 3.30 -7.10 -10.74
C VAL A 127 2.79 -5.95 -9.87
N ILE A 128 2.08 -6.27 -8.78
CA ILE A 128 1.61 -5.25 -7.85
C ILE A 128 2.79 -4.54 -7.15
N ASN A 129 3.81 -5.29 -6.72
CA ASN A 129 4.97 -4.71 -6.06
C ASN A 129 5.75 -3.77 -6.97
N GLU A 130 5.98 -4.17 -8.22
CA GLU A 130 6.66 -3.34 -9.22
C GLU A 130 5.92 -2.02 -9.43
N LEU A 131 4.60 -2.06 -9.65
CA LEU A 131 3.80 -0.85 -9.81
C LEU A 131 3.76 0.01 -8.54
N ARG A 132 3.85 -0.59 -7.35
CA ARG A 132 3.87 0.17 -6.09
C ARG A 132 5.21 0.86 -5.87
N GLU A 133 6.31 0.15 -6.10
CA GLU A 133 7.68 0.64 -5.90
C GLU A 133 8.07 1.68 -6.95
N ASP A 134 7.70 1.45 -8.22
CA ASP A 134 7.98 2.33 -9.36
C ASP A 134 7.01 3.52 -9.48
N GLU A 135 6.22 3.80 -8.43
CA GLU A 135 5.29 4.93 -8.39
C GLU A 135 4.19 4.84 -9.48
N GLY A 136 3.83 3.64 -9.91
CA GLY A 136 2.78 3.39 -10.91
C GLY A 136 3.26 3.41 -12.35
N ALA A 137 2.31 3.31 -13.29
CA ALA A 137 2.58 3.26 -14.72
C ALA A 137 1.75 4.27 -15.51
N VAL A 138 2.36 4.87 -16.53
CA VAL A 138 1.64 5.75 -17.47
C VAL A 138 0.87 4.89 -18.48
N LEU A 139 -0.41 5.22 -18.70
CA LEU A 139 -1.31 4.43 -19.53
C LEU A 139 -1.14 4.66 -21.04
N ARG A 140 -0.22 5.54 -21.43
CA ARG A 140 0.05 5.77 -22.84
C ARG A 140 1.51 6.17 -23.06
N SER A 141 2.21 5.31 -23.77
CA SER A 141 3.56 5.54 -24.28
C SER A 141 3.65 5.20 -25.77
N VAL A 142 4.63 5.77 -26.47
CA VAL A 142 5.00 5.46 -27.85
C VAL A 142 6.52 5.34 -27.91
N ASN A 143 7.05 4.14 -28.19
CA ASN A 143 8.49 3.84 -28.11
C ASN A 143 9.09 4.22 -26.73
N ASP A 144 8.40 3.84 -25.66
CA ASP A 144 8.76 4.13 -24.26
C ASP A 144 8.68 5.62 -23.84
N ASP A 145 8.29 6.52 -24.76
CA ASP A 145 8.04 7.93 -24.43
C ASP A 145 6.56 8.15 -24.04
N PRO A 146 6.26 8.71 -22.86
CA PRO A 146 4.91 9.05 -22.45
C PRO A 146 4.18 9.95 -23.47
N ARG A 147 2.90 9.69 -23.71
CA ARG A 147 2.05 10.48 -24.61
C ARG A 147 0.70 10.78 -23.97
N CYS A 148 0.24 12.01 -24.13
CA CYS A 148 -1.10 12.45 -23.75
C CYS A 148 -2.20 11.65 -24.41
N PHE A 149 -3.29 11.38 -23.70
CA PHE A 149 -4.60 11.14 -24.28
C PHE A 149 -5.17 12.44 -24.83
N GLU A 150 -5.67 12.42 -26.05
CA GLU A 150 -6.48 13.48 -26.62
C GLU A 150 -7.95 13.29 -26.23
N PRO A 151 -8.75 14.37 -26.14
CA PRO A 151 -10.20 14.24 -26.02
C PRO A 151 -10.79 13.36 -27.12
N GLY A 152 -11.65 12.42 -26.71
CA GLY A 152 -12.26 11.40 -27.56
C GLY A 152 -11.46 10.10 -27.68
N GLU A 153 -10.28 9.99 -27.08
CA GLU A 153 -9.51 8.75 -27.06
C GLU A 153 -9.84 7.90 -25.83
N SER A 154 -9.78 6.58 -26.02
CA SER A 154 -9.92 5.58 -24.98
C SER A 154 -8.84 4.51 -25.09
N VAL A 155 -8.68 3.76 -24.01
CA VAL A 155 -7.80 2.62 -23.94
C VAL A 155 -8.33 1.60 -22.97
N ASP A 156 -8.07 0.32 -23.22
CA ASP A 156 -8.44 -0.76 -22.32
C ASP A 156 -7.21 -1.16 -21.50
N LEU A 157 -7.28 -1.03 -20.18
CA LEU A 157 -6.32 -1.58 -19.24
C LEU A 157 -6.74 -3.01 -18.89
N VAL A 158 -5.91 -3.97 -19.25
CA VAL A 158 -6.20 -5.39 -19.11
C VAL A 158 -5.20 -6.02 -18.14
N LEU A 159 -5.67 -6.61 -17.04
CA LEU A 159 -4.89 -7.50 -16.20
C LEU A 159 -5.29 -8.94 -16.52
N GLU A 160 -4.52 -9.60 -17.38
CA GLU A 160 -4.82 -10.95 -17.85
C GLU A 160 -4.15 -11.99 -16.97
N VAL A 161 -4.91 -13.01 -16.55
CA VAL A 161 -4.38 -14.19 -15.84
C VAL A 161 -3.85 -15.18 -16.87
N ILE A 162 -2.53 -15.33 -16.91
CA ILE A 162 -1.84 -16.24 -17.84
C ILE A 162 -1.89 -17.68 -17.32
N SER A 163 -1.67 -17.85 -16.02
CA SER A 163 -1.63 -19.15 -15.37
C SER A 163 -1.95 -19.00 -13.88
N SER A 164 -2.55 -20.03 -13.26
CA SER A 164 -2.79 -20.06 -11.82
C SER A 164 -2.59 -21.47 -11.28
N ALA A 165 -1.94 -21.55 -10.11
CA ALA A 165 -1.82 -22.76 -9.30
C ALA A 165 -2.74 -22.75 -8.06
N THR A 166 -3.56 -21.71 -7.90
CA THR A 166 -4.56 -21.57 -6.84
C THR A 166 -5.95 -21.26 -7.41
N ASP A 167 -6.98 -21.54 -6.62
CA ASP A 167 -8.37 -21.18 -6.85
C ASP A 167 -8.83 -20.04 -5.90
N ALA A 168 -7.90 -19.34 -5.24
CA ALA A 168 -8.22 -18.22 -4.37
C ALA A 168 -8.72 -17.01 -5.16
N ASP A 169 -9.63 -16.28 -4.52
CA ASP A 169 -10.11 -14.99 -4.96
C ASP A 169 -9.20 -13.89 -4.41
N PHE A 170 -8.85 -12.93 -5.25
CA PHE A 170 -8.03 -11.78 -4.83
C PHE A 170 -8.84 -10.48 -4.80
N ASP A 171 -8.61 -9.70 -3.75
CA ASP A 171 -9.11 -8.33 -3.61
C ASP A 171 -7.96 -7.32 -3.54
N PHE A 172 -8.04 -6.27 -4.36
CA PHE A 172 -7.15 -5.11 -4.30
C PHE A 172 -7.74 -3.91 -5.04
N GLU A 173 -7.20 -2.73 -4.75
CA GLU A 173 -7.63 -1.47 -5.33
C GLU A 173 -6.62 -0.91 -6.33
N LEU A 174 -7.11 -0.40 -7.47
CA LEU A 174 -6.34 0.42 -8.39
C LEU A 174 -6.75 1.89 -8.26
N GLU A 175 -5.76 2.77 -8.13
CA GLU A 175 -5.91 4.22 -8.17
C GLU A 175 -5.43 4.80 -9.49
N PHE A 176 -6.18 5.77 -10.00
CA PHE A 176 -5.87 6.47 -11.24
C PHE A 176 -5.67 7.95 -10.96
N TYR A 177 -4.67 8.54 -11.64
CA TYR A 177 -4.41 9.98 -11.62
C TYR A 177 -4.32 10.51 -13.03
N ALA A 178 -4.89 11.68 -13.28
CA ALA A 178 -4.77 12.35 -14.57
C ALA A 178 -4.29 13.80 -14.42
N GLU A 179 -3.36 14.20 -15.28
CA GLU A 179 -2.83 15.57 -15.32
C GLU A 179 -2.76 16.08 -16.75
N GLN A 180 -3.12 17.34 -16.95
CA GLN A 180 -3.02 17.96 -18.27
C GLN A 180 -1.58 18.07 -18.75
N CYS A 181 -1.38 17.80 -20.04
CA CYS A 181 -0.07 17.78 -20.65
C CYS A 181 0.66 19.11 -20.73
N ARG A 182 -0.03 20.23 -20.52
CA ARG A 182 0.62 21.54 -20.44
C ARG A 182 1.34 21.76 -19.11
N TYR A 183 1.09 20.92 -18.11
CA TYR A 183 1.66 21.03 -16.76
C TYR A 183 2.66 19.92 -16.41
N ASN A 184 2.54 18.76 -17.07
CA ASN A 184 3.44 17.62 -16.87
C ASN A 184 4.04 17.18 -18.22
N THR A 185 5.21 16.54 -18.18
CA THR A 185 5.88 15.95 -19.35
C THR A 185 5.57 14.45 -19.51
N GLY A 186 4.82 13.86 -18.57
CA GLY A 186 4.48 12.45 -18.55
C GLY A 186 5.57 11.56 -17.94
N THR A 187 6.79 12.07 -17.76
CA THR A 187 7.96 11.30 -17.32
C THR A 187 8.11 11.20 -15.80
N SER A 188 7.40 12.01 -15.03
CA SER A 188 7.30 11.87 -13.57
C SER A 188 5.88 11.54 -13.21
N THR A 189 5.72 10.44 -12.49
CA THR A 189 4.43 10.02 -11.97
C THR A 189 4.02 10.89 -10.77
N PRO A 190 2.71 11.12 -10.59
CA PRO A 190 2.16 11.89 -9.47
C PRO A 190 2.01 11.08 -8.18
N PHE A 191 2.19 9.76 -8.25
CA PHE A 191 2.00 8.87 -7.11
C PHE A 191 3.23 8.85 -6.19
N PRO A 192 3.04 8.65 -4.88
CA PRO A 192 4.15 8.30 -3.99
C PRO A 192 4.60 6.85 -4.24
N SER A 193 5.87 6.56 -3.98
CA SER A 193 6.34 5.17 -3.93
C SER A 193 5.71 4.48 -2.73
N LEU A 194 5.10 3.33 -2.96
CA LEU A 194 4.44 2.51 -1.95
C LEU A 194 5.29 1.27 -1.66
N GLY A 195 5.27 0.81 -0.41
CA GLY A 195 5.99 -0.40 -0.04
C GLY A 195 5.45 -1.65 -0.73
N SER A 196 6.36 -2.61 -0.98
CA SER A 196 6.06 -3.95 -1.50
C SER A 196 5.01 -4.68 -0.65
N CYS A 197 4.09 -5.36 -1.29
CA CYS A 197 3.19 -6.32 -0.67
C CYS A 197 3.93 -7.59 -0.27
N GLY A 198 3.73 -8.03 0.98
CA GLY A 198 4.36 -9.22 1.55
C GLY A 198 5.88 -9.14 1.68
N GLY A 199 6.47 -7.97 1.47
CA GLY A 199 7.83 -7.66 1.88
C GLY A 199 7.76 -6.80 3.14
N THR A 200 8.60 -7.13 4.13
CA THR A 200 9.13 -6.13 5.06
C THR A 200 9.62 -4.96 4.24
N THR A 201 8.87 -3.85 4.26
CA THR A 201 9.11 -2.71 3.37
C THR A 201 10.58 -2.32 3.36
N THR A 202 11.25 -2.42 2.21
CA THR A 202 12.49 -1.69 1.97
C THR A 202 12.15 -0.22 1.72
N GLN A 203 11.52 0.44 2.70
CA GLN A 203 11.99 1.78 3.02
C GLN A 203 13.49 1.62 3.36
N THR A 204 14.30 2.67 3.25
CA THR A 204 15.53 2.71 4.07
C THR A 204 15.07 2.63 5.52
N VAL A 205 14.91 1.40 6.02
CA VAL A 205 14.53 1.09 7.38
C VAL A 205 15.76 1.44 8.17
N ASN A 206 15.73 2.64 8.73
CA ASN A 206 16.73 3.00 9.71
C ASN A 206 16.69 1.93 10.81
N ALA A 207 17.86 1.54 11.31
CA ALA A 207 17.92 0.65 12.44
C ALA A 207 17.09 1.16 13.62
N ILE A 208 16.53 0.22 14.37
CA ILE A 208 15.87 0.48 15.63
C ILE A 208 16.92 1.03 16.61
N SER A 209 16.73 2.29 16.99
CA SER A 209 17.58 2.99 17.95
C SER A 209 17.14 2.78 19.39
N TRP A 210 15.83 2.65 19.62
CA TRP A 210 15.27 2.26 20.92
C TRP A 210 13.86 1.69 20.77
N ILE A 211 13.44 0.96 21.81
CA ILE A 211 12.09 0.41 22.00
C ILE A 211 11.60 0.83 23.38
N ALA A 212 10.35 1.29 23.48
CA ALA A 212 9.71 1.59 24.76
C ALA A 212 8.46 0.75 24.93
N PHE A 213 8.36 0.11 26.09
CA PHE A 213 7.22 -0.69 26.51
C PHE A 213 6.43 0.11 27.54
N CYS A 214 5.13 0.24 27.32
CA CYS A 214 4.25 1.08 28.12
C CYS A 214 3.07 0.24 28.62
N SER A 215 2.76 0.33 29.91
CA SER A 215 1.55 -0.27 30.46
C SER A 215 0.72 0.75 31.24
N GLU A 216 -0.60 0.64 31.07
CA GLU A 216 -1.63 1.34 31.84
C GLU A 216 -1.75 0.80 33.26
N ASN A 217 -1.11 -0.33 33.55
CA ASN A 217 -1.05 -0.93 34.87
C ASN A 217 0.33 -0.72 35.50
N ASN A 218 0.38 -0.57 36.82
CA ASN A 218 1.61 -0.58 37.61
C ASN A 218 2.21 -1.98 37.64
N ALA A 219 2.91 -2.32 36.55
CA ALA A 219 3.41 -3.64 36.21
C ALA A 219 4.94 -3.65 36.11
N ASP A 220 5.57 -4.77 36.47
CA ASP A 220 7.00 -4.95 36.27
C ASP A 220 7.21 -5.56 34.88
N LEU A 221 7.61 -4.73 33.92
CA LEU A 221 7.62 -5.12 32.51
C LEU A 221 8.81 -5.99 32.13
N ASP A 222 9.99 -5.80 32.74
CA ASP A 222 11.29 -6.46 32.44
C ASP A 222 11.40 -7.09 31.03
N PRO A 223 11.34 -6.28 29.95
CA PRO A 223 11.29 -6.78 28.59
C PRO A 223 12.59 -7.46 28.16
N ILE A 224 12.46 -8.64 27.56
CA ILE A 224 13.54 -9.45 27.00
C ILE A 224 13.48 -9.37 25.47
N PRO A 225 14.29 -8.51 24.84
CA PRO A 225 14.33 -8.40 23.38
C PRO A 225 15.20 -9.49 22.74
N GLU A 226 14.75 -10.05 21.63
CA GLU A 226 15.45 -10.99 20.76
C GLU A 226 15.48 -10.42 19.34
N ILE A 227 16.67 -10.24 18.77
CA ILE A 227 16.83 -9.63 17.44
C ILE A 227 16.50 -10.67 16.37
N ASN A 228 15.50 -10.42 15.54
CA ASN A 228 15.08 -11.37 14.50
C ASN A 228 15.64 -11.05 13.13
N ALA A 229 15.77 -9.76 12.82
CA ALA A 229 16.25 -9.29 11.53
C ALA A 229 17.13 -8.06 11.69
N THR A 230 18.10 -7.93 10.78
CA THR A 230 19.04 -6.81 10.74
C THR A 230 19.18 -6.28 9.32
N ASP A 231 19.46 -4.97 9.20
CA ASP A 231 20.09 -4.40 8.00
C ASP A 231 21.57 -4.19 8.32
N GLY A 232 22.43 -5.03 7.73
CA GLY A 232 23.81 -5.17 8.19
C GLY A 232 23.88 -5.70 9.63
N ASP A 233 24.54 -4.94 10.52
CA ASP A 233 24.75 -5.28 11.94
C ASP A 233 23.82 -4.49 12.90
N GLU A 234 22.73 -3.95 12.38
CA GLU A 234 21.80 -3.11 13.15
C GLU A 234 20.37 -3.67 13.08
N PRO A 235 19.61 -3.67 14.19
CA PRO A 235 18.34 -4.37 14.29
C PRO A 235 17.24 -3.63 13.53
N THR A 236 16.49 -4.35 12.72
CA THR A 236 15.29 -3.84 12.02
C THR A 236 14.01 -4.57 12.46
N SER A 237 14.16 -5.68 13.19
CA SER A 237 13.06 -6.42 13.82
C SER A 237 13.50 -7.04 15.13
N VAL A 238 12.64 -6.94 16.15
CA VAL A 238 12.87 -7.43 17.50
C VAL A 238 11.62 -8.14 18.01
N ASP A 239 11.76 -9.40 18.37
CA ASP A 239 10.81 -10.13 19.20
C ASP A 239 11.02 -9.68 20.64
N TRP A 240 9.95 -9.60 21.41
CA TRP A 240 10.03 -9.23 22.81
C TRP A 240 9.12 -10.11 23.66
N LYS A 241 9.50 -10.26 24.92
CA LYS A 241 8.71 -10.94 25.94
C LYS A 241 8.79 -10.19 27.27
N THR A 242 7.70 -10.16 28.01
CA THR A 242 7.56 -9.57 29.34
C THR A 242 6.89 -10.55 30.30
N GLU A 243 7.10 -10.39 31.60
CA GLU A 243 6.34 -11.16 32.61
C GLU A 243 4.96 -10.56 32.88
N SER A 244 4.77 -9.29 32.55
CA SER A 244 3.54 -8.54 32.75
C SER A 244 2.97 -8.01 31.43
N ASP A 245 1.68 -7.69 31.42
CA ASP A 245 1.00 -7.19 30.23
C ASP A 245 1.56 -5.84 29.76
N VAL A 246 1.71 -5.70 28.45
CA VAL A 246 2.09 -4.47 27.76
C VAL A 246 0.90 -3.97 26.95
N ASP A 247 0.56 -2.69 27.13
CA ASP A 247 -0.56 -2.07 26.43
C ASP A 247 -0.10 -1.38 25.15
N TYR A 248 1.13 -0.86 25.13
CA TYR A 248 1.70 -0.23 23.94
C TYR A 248 3.19 -0.49 23.82
N VAL A 249 3.66 -0.62 22.58
CA VAL A 249 5.09 -0.62 22.27
C VAL A 249 5.39 0.47 21.25
N THR A 250 6.37 1.30 21.56
CA THR A 250 6.85 2.37 20.68
C THR A 250 8.26 2.05 20.21
N VAL A 251 8.51 2.13 18.91
CA VAL A 251 9.81 1.90 18.29
C VAL A 251 10.29 3.17 17.61
N LYS A 252 11.56 3.52 17.80
CA LYS A 252 12.21 4.60 17.03
C LYS A 252 13.25 4.05 16.07
N SER A 253 13.09 4.38 14.79
CA SER A 253 14.02 4.04 13.71
C SER A 253 14.42 5.29 12.94
N GLY A 254 15.65 5.78 13.15
CA GLY A 254 16.11 7.04 12.56
C GLY A 254 15.32 8.25 13.06
N GLN A 255 14.58 8.92 12.19
CA GLN A 255 13.62 9.97 12.55
C GLN A 255 12.18 9.45 12.70
N ASN A 256 11.96 8.17 12.39
CA ASN A 256 10.63 7.59 12.29
C ASN A 256 10.24 6.92 13.60
N PHE A 257 8.93 6.90 13.87
CA PHE A 257 8.35 6.29 15.06
C PHE A 257 7.18 5.40 14.67
N THR A 258 7.14 4.24 15.32
CA THR A 258 6.13 3.21 15.09
C THR A 258 5.49 2.87 16.43
N VAL A 259 4.15 2.81 16.48
CA VAL A 259 3.42 2.48 17.71
C VAL A 259 2.53 1.26 17.44
N TYR A 260 2.62 0.29 18.33
CA TYR A 260 1.79 -0.91 18.38
C TYR A 260 0.86 -0.78 19.58
N ASN A 261 -0.45 -0.95 19.35
CA ASN A 261 -1.49 -0.86 20.35
C ASN A 261 -2.02 -2.26 20.69
N TYR A 262 -1.75 -2.68 21.91
CA TYR A 262 -2.18 -3.95 22.47
C TYR A 262 -3.27 -3.79 23.55
N SER A 263 -3.74 -2.57 23.82
CA SER A 263 -4.70 -2.26 24.90
C SER A 263 -6.04 -2.99 24.76
N ASP A 264 -6.46 -3.32 23.54
CA ASP A 264 -7.67 -4.10 23.27
C ASP A 264 -7.49 -5.62 23.49
N SER A 265 -6.25 -6.08 23.67
CA SER A 265 -5.92 -7.48 23.93
C SER A 265 -5.94 -7.75 25.43
N SER A 266 -6.59 -8.84 25.84
CA SER A 266 -6.83 -9.12 27.26
C SER A 266 -5.57 -9.44 28.08
N SER A 267 -4.44 -9.70 27.42
CA SER A 267 -3.11 -9.93 28.03
C SER A 267 -2.07 -10.09 26.92
N THR A 268 -1.16 -9.12 26.76
CA THR A 268 -0.09 -9.20 25.75
C THR A 268 1.25 -9.20 26.46
N THR A 269 1.92 -10.36 26.46
CA THR A 269 3.22 -10.57 27.10
C THR A 269 4.35 -10.82 26.12
N ASP A 270 4.04 -10.87 24.82
CA ASP A 270 5.00 -11.09 23.77
C ASP A 270 4.50 -10.49 22.46
N GLY A 271 5.43 -10.21 21.56
CA GLY A 271 5.13 -9.71 20.23
C GLY A 271 6.39 -9.49 19.41
N THR A 272 6.18 -9.01 18.20
CA THR A 272 7.25 -8.60 17.28
C THR A 272 7.06 -7.13 16.97
N VAL A 273 8.16 -6.38 16.95
CA VAL A 273 8.17 -5.01 16.47
C VAL A 273 9.22 -4.82 15.40
N MET A 274 8.92 -3.95 14.45
CA MET A 274 9.76 -3.68 13.29
C MET A 274 9.95 -2.19 13.09
N SER A 275 11.11 -1.81 12.53
CA SER A 275 11.33 -0.47 12.01
C SER A 275 10.55 -0.25 10.70
N GLY A 276 10.18 1.00 10.42
CA GLY A 276 9.49 1.35 9.18
C GLY A 276 7.97 1.17 9.26
N ASN A 277 7.31 1.24 8.10
CA ASN A 277 5.85 1.08 8.02
C ASN A 277 5.50 -0.41 8.07
N ASP A 278 5.49 -0.97 9.28
CA ASP A 278 5.06 -2.34 9.55
C ASP A 278 3.53 -2.46 9.41
N GLY A 279 3.06 -3.51 8.73
CA GLY A 279 1.63 -3.79 8.58
C GLY A 279 0.96 -4.17 9.91
N GLY A 280 1.74 -4.56 10.92
CA GLY A 280 1.27 -4.79 12.29
C GLY A 280 1.23 -3.53 13.17
N ALA A 281 1.68 -2.38 12.68
CA ALA A 281 1.69 -1.14 13.46
C ALA A 281 0.39 -0.36 13.32
N ASP A 282 -0.11 0.15 14.45
CA ASP A 282 -1.30 1.00 14.51
C ASP A 282 -1.01 2.46 14.13
N TYR A 283 0.25 2.88 14.25
CA TYR A 283 0.69 4.21 13.83
C TYR A 283 2.15 4.22 13.35
N TYR A 284 2.40 4.97 12.28
CA TYR A 284 3.72 5.24 11.75
C TYR A 284 3.86 6.73 11.40
N ASP A 285 4.95 7.35 11.83
CA ASP A 285 5.24 8.77 11.59
C ASP A 285 6.70 8.98 11.18
N THR A 286 6.91 9.83 10.18
CA THR A 286 8.22 10.20 9.65
C THR A 286 8.69 11.59 10.07
N ASP A 287 7.86 12.38 10.77
CA ASP A 287 8.20 13.75 11.22
C ASP A 287 7.55 14.15 12.57
N PRO A 288 7.75 13.40 13.67
CA PRO A 288 7.21 13.80 14.96
C PRO A 288 8.04 14.93 15.61
N PRO A 289 7.42 15.71 16.52
CA PRO A 289 8.10 16.81 17.20
C PRO A 289 9.33 16.34 17.99
N ASN A 290 10.41 17.14 17.95
CA ASN A 290 11.73 16.84 18.53
C ASN A 290 11.77 16.41 20.02
N ASN A 291 10.68 16.53 20.78
CA ASN A 291 10.64 16.20 22.21
C ASN A 291 10.19 14.76 22.53
N VAL A 292 9.81 13.98 21.51
CA VAL A 292 9.20 12.65 21.73
C VAL A 292 10.20 11.64 22.31
N SER A 293 11.49 11.80 22.04
CA SER A 293 12.53 10.86 22.50
C SER A 293 12.74 10.82 24.02
N SER A 294 12.27 11.83 24.78
CA SER A 294 12.38 11.85 26.25
C SER A 294 11.16 11.28 26.97
N THR A 295 10.06 11.07 26.25
CA THR A 295 8.78 10.58 26.80
C THR A 295 8.12 9.69 25.75
N PRO A 296 8.70 8.51 25.49
CA PRO A 296 8.34 7.69 24.33
C PRO A 296 6.89 7.17 24.40
N CYS A 297 6.36 6.93 25.60
CA CYS A 297 4.96 6.55 25.80
C CYS A 297 3.96 7.70 25.56
N ASN A 298 4.39 8.95 25.36
CA ASN A 298 3.46 10.01 24.98
C ASN A 298 2.92 9.84 23.55
N LEU A 299 3.55 9.00 22.73
CA LEU A 299 3.06 8.71 21.38
C LEU A 299 1.79 7.87 21.36
N VAL A 300 1.36 7.29 22.49
CA VAL A 300 0.11 6.52 22.54
C VAL A 300 -1.12 7.37 22.22
N GLU A 301 -1.06 8.70 22.39
CA GLU A 301 -2.12 9.64 21.93
C GLU A 301 -2.43 9.52 20.44
N LYS A 302 -1.50 8.97 19.65
CA LYS A 302 -1.65 8.79 18.21
C LYS A 302 -2.49 7.58 17.84
N VAL A 303 -2.66 6.64 18.76
CA VAL A 303 -3.43 5.39 18.59
C VAL A 303 -4.62 5.36 19.56
N ASP A 304 -5.19 6.54 19.85
CA ASP A 304 -6.31 6.76 20.78
C ASP A 304 -6.03 6.38 22.26
N GLY A 305 -4.77 6.11 22.61
CA GLY A 305 -4.33 5.90 23.99
C GLY A 305 -4.15 7.20 24.76
N SER A 306 -4.03 7.10 26.09
CA SER A 306 -3.87 8.24 26.99
C SER A 306 -2.56 8.15 27.78
N PRO A 307 -1.58 9.06 27.58
CA PRO A 307 -0.31 9.02 28.30
C PRO A 307 -0.46 9.18 29.81
N SER A 308 -1.55 9.79 30.28
CA SER A 308 -1.84 9.90 31.71
C SER A 308 -2.23 8.57 32.35
N ASP A 309 -2.62 7.61 31.52
CA ASP A 309 -3.11 6.31 31.96
C ASP A 309 -1.95 5.31 32.06
N ILE A 310 -0.80 5.61 31.42
CA ILE A 310 0.44 4.85 31.53
C ILE A 310 1.01 4.97 32.95
N GLU A 311 0.95 3.89 33.71
CA GLU A 311 1.49 3.80 35.07
C GLU A 311 2.96 3.37 35.08
N THR A 312 3.39 2.53 34.12
CA THR A 312 4.79 2.07 34.02
C THR A 312 5.32 2.11 32.59
N SER A 313 6.59 2.45 32.43
CA SER A 313 7.29 2.37 31.15
C SER A 313 8.74 1.91 31.32
N VAL A 314 9.22 1.12 30.37
CA VAL A 314 10.63 0.71 30.25
C VAL A 314 11.11 1.06 28.85
N LYS A 315 12.26 1.73 28.76
CA LYS A 315 12.92 2.06 27.50
C LYS A 315 14.23 1.28 27.38
N LEU A 316 14.39 0.61 26.25
CA LEU A 316 15.61 -0.08 25.86
C LEU A 316 16.27 0.65 24.69
N ASP A 317 17.52 1.05 24.85
CA ASP A 317 18.33 1.67 23.80
C ASP A 317 19.25 0.63 23.16
N TRP A 318 19.48 0.75 21.85
CA TRP A 318 20.40 -0.11 21.12
C TRP A 318 21.85 0.28 21.43
N ASP A 319 22.63 -0.65 22.00
CA ASP A 319 24.07 -0.53 22.18
C ASP A 319 24.78 -1.06 20.93
N GLU A 320 25.24 -0.14 20.08
CA GLU A 320 25.97 -0.48 18.86
C GLU A 320 27.28 -1.25 19.09
N GLU A 321 27.94 -1.07 20.25
CA GLU A 321 29.22 -1.71 20.58
C GLU A 321 29.01 -3.16 20.99
N ASN A 322 28.02 -3.40 21.86
CA ASN A 322 27.73 -4.75 22.39
C ASN A 322 26.70 -5.53 21.55
N LYS A 323 26.05 -4.87 20.59
CA LYS A 323 25.01 -5.44 19.72
C LYS A 323 23.85 -6.02 20.52
N GLU A 324 23.41 -5.29 21.54
CA GLU A 324 22.30 -5.65 22.41
C GLU A 324 21.46 -4.44 22.79
N PHE A 325 20.23 -4.67 23.23
CA PHE A 325 19.38 -3.63 23.80
C PHE A 325 19.60 -3.54 25.30
N ILE A 326 19.85 -2.34 25.81
CA ILE A 326 20.10 -2.07 27.23
C ILE A 326 19.04 -1.15 27.81
N SER A 327 18.57 -1.44 29.03
CA SER A 327 17.64 -0.56 29.72
C SER A 327 18.32 0.76 30.10
N GLU A 328 17.72 1.89 29.74
CA GLU A 328 18.14 3.19 30.29
C GLU A 328 17.85 3.22 31.80
N SER A 329 18.88 3.48 32.60
CA SER A 329 18.80 3.60 34.07
C SER A 329 18.39 4.99 34.54
#